data_AF-Q1H2Q3-F1
#
_entry.id   AF-Q1H2Q3-F1
#
_cell.length_a   1.000
_cell.length_b   1.000
_cell.length_c   1.000
_cell.angle_alpha   90.00
_cell.angle_beta   90.00
_cell.angle_gamma   90.00
#
_symmetry.space_group_name_H-M   'P 1'
#
loop_
_entity.id
_entity.type
_entity.pdbx_description
1 polymer ?
#
loop_
_entity_poly.entity_id
_entity_poly.type
_entity_poly.pdbx_seq_one_letter_code
_entity_poly.pdbx_strand_id
1 'polypeptide(L)'
;MRPIRYGACWLAGIVAGVNVAQEVISPAANARGCIIHAAASMVRGPAVLSSLIVKTSAPANIFDGQALAITSGYSAFTNSDADILKLDREFFVPAGLGVYFISNKNRDGGMMQVIYSLL
;
A
#
# COMPACT_ATOMS: atom_id res chain seq x y z
N MET A 1 4.60 -20.89 22.60
CA MET A 1 4.45 -20.13 21.33
C MET A 1 5.83 -19.79 20.81
N ARG A 2 6.17 -20.25 19.61
CA ARG A 2 7.45 -19.94 18.96
C ARG A 2 7.33 -18.53 18.36
N PRO A 3 8.31 -17.62 18.52
CA PRO A 3 8.17 -16.27 17.98
C PRO A 3 8.06 -16.35 16.47
N ILE A 4 7.02 -15.76 15.89
CA ILE A 4 6.91 -15.52 14.45
C ILE A 4 8.19 -14.76 14.06
N ARG A 5 8.94 -15.25 13.08
CA ARG A 5 10.06 -14.47 12.54
C ARG A 5 9.47 -13.41 11.61
N TYR A 6 9.13 -12.28 12.21
CA TYR A 6 8.64 -11.04 11.60
C TYR A 6 9.67 -10.38 10.69
N GLY A 7 9.22 -9.58 9.72
CA GLY A 7 9.99 -8.40 9.31
C GLY A 7 10.26 -8.19 7.83
N ALA A 8 9.52 -8.82 6.90
CA ALA A 8 9.60 -8.41 5.51
C ALA A 8 9.03 -6.99 5.37
N CYS A 9 9.80 -6.11 4.78
CA CYS A 9 9.49 -4.69 4.65
C CYS A 9 9.64 -4.33 3.18
N TRP A 10 8.53 -3.89 2.58
CA TRP A 10 8.58 -3.18 1.32
C TRP A 10 8.68 -1.69 1.63
N LEU A 11 9.68 -1.04 1.06
CA LEU A 11 9.92 0.40 1.20
C LEU A 11 10.16 0.98 -0.17
N ALA A 12 9.51 2.10 -0.47
CA ALA A 12 9.76 2.79 -1.72
C ALA A 12 9.58 4.31 -1.62
N GLY A 13 10.54 5.05 -2.16
CA GLY A 13 10.39 6.47 -2.48
C GLY A 13 10.14 6.57 -3.97
N ILE A 14 8.90 6.82 -4.40
CA ILE A 14 8.54 6.67 -5.82
C ILE A 14 7.87 7.92 -6.37
N VAL A 15 8.26 8.26 -7.60
CA VAL A 15 7.46 9.03 -8.56
C VAL A 15 6.53 8.08 -9.30
N ALA A 16 5.23 8.16 -9.06
CA ALA A 16 4.24 7.24 -9.63
C ALA A 16 3.22 8.00 -10.47
N GLY A 17 2.86 7.45 -11.62
CA GLY A 17 1.76 7.98 -12.42
C GLY A 17 0.39 7.76 -11.78
N VAL A 18 -0.59 8.56 -12.16
CA VAL A 18 -2.01 8.37 -11.82
C VAL A 18 -2.44 6.93 -12.13
N ASN A 19 -3.05 6.27 -11.14
CA ASN A 19 -3.59 4.91 -11.23
C ASN A 19 -2.57 3.85 -11.69
N VAL A 20 -1.28 4.10 -11.49
CA VAL A 20 -0.24 3.09 -11.74
C VAL A 20 -0.08 2.26 -10.47
N ALA A 21 -0.50 1.00 -10.53
CA ALA A 21 -0.34 0.06 -9.44
C ALA A 21 1.15 -0.24 -9.20
N GLN A 22 1.55 -0.15 -7.94
CA GLN A 22 2.87 -0.55 -7.48
C GLN A 22 2.75 -1.87 -6.76
N GLU A 23 3.45 -2.88 -7.26
CA GLU A 23 3.47 -4.20 -6.65
C GLU A 23 4.32 -4.18 -5.37
N VAL A 24 3.66 -4.47 -4.24
CA VAL A 24 4.29 -4.68 -2.94
C VAL A 24 4.67 -6.15 -2.79
N ILE A 25 3.71 -7.03 -3.11
CA ILE A 25 3.86 -8.48 -3.12
C ILE A 25 3.19 -9.01 -4.37
N SER A 26 3.91 -9.76 -5.20
CA SER A 26 3.31 -10.40 -6.37
C SER A 26 2.38 -11.56 -5.94
N PRO A 27 1.31 -11.85 -6.71
CA PRO A 27 0.45 -13.00 -6.46
C PRO A 27 1.22 -14.32 -6.37
N ALA A 28 2.25 -14.49 -7.22
CA ALA A 28 3.08 -15.68 -7.25
C ALA A 28 4.02 -15.79 -6.02
N ALA A 29 4.51 -14.66 -5.51
CA ALA A 29 5.30 -14.64 -4.27
C ALA A 29 4.44 -14.95 -3.03
N ASN A 30 3.14 -14.66 -3.08
CA ASN A 30 2.18 -14.96 -2.04
C ASN A 30 1.57 -16.38 -2.16
N ALA A 31 2.42 -17.40 -2.24
CA ALA A 31 1.97 -18.78 -2.51
C ALA A 31 1.16 -19.43 -1.38
N ARG A 32 1.27 -18.92 -0.14
CA ARG A 32 0.67 -19.50 1.08
C ARG A 32 -0.22 -18.53 1.86
N GLY A 33 -0.38 -17.31 1.36
CA GLY A 33 -0.98 -16.21 2.10
C GLY A 33 0.07 -15.38 2.82
N CYS A 34 -0.32 -14.17 3.19
CA CYS A 34 0.54 -13.25 3.91
C CYS A 34 -0.26 -12.47 4.94
N ILE A 35 0.45 -11.94 5.93
CA ILE A 35 -0.12 -11.05 6.94
C ILE A 35 0.50 -9.68 6.73
N ILE A 36 -0.34 -8.67 6.53
CA ILE A 36 0.07 -7.27 6.52
C ILE A 36 -0.09 -6.73 7.93
N HIS A 37 1.02 -6.33 8.54
CA HIS A 37 1.05 -5.86 9.93
C HIS A 37 0.84 -4.35 10.00
N ALA A 38 1.43 -3.62 9.05
CA ALA A 38 1.31 -2.18 8.97
C ALA A 38 1.53 -1.73 7.53
N ALA A 39 0.86 -0.64 7.17
CA ALA A 39 1.16 0.13 5.98
C ALA A 39 1.22 1.59 6.38
N ALA A 40 2.17 2.31 5.78
CA ALA A 40 2.38 3.74 5.94
C ALA A 40 2.60 4.35 4.57
N SER A 41 2.08 5.55 4.37
CA SER A 41 2.37 6.35 3.19
C SER A 41 2.58 7.78 3.61
N MET A 42 3.38 8.52 2.86
CA MET A 42 3.53 9.96 2.99
C MET A 42 3.80 10.50 1.59
N VAL A 43 3.04 11.50 1.17
CA VAL A 43 3.20 12.20 -0.11
C VAL A 43 3.15 13.69 0.15
N ARG A 44 3.94 14.44 -0.60
CA ARG A 44 3.82 15.90 -0.65
C ARG A 44 2.91 16.30 -1.82
N GLY A 45 1.91 17.12 -1.54
CA GLY A 45 1.09 17.73 -2.59
C GLY A 45 -0.42 17.73 -2.31
N PRO A 46 -1.22 18.29 -3.23
CA PRO A 46 -2.65 18.51 -3.00
C PRO A 46 -3.42 17.19 -2.98
N ALA A 47 -4.62 17.21 -2.40
CA ALA A 47 -5.45 16.05 -2.08
C ALA A 47 -5.30 14.83 -3.00
N VAL A 48 -5.00 13.70 -2.38
CA VAL A 48 -4.72 12.41 -3.04
C VAL A 48 -5.59 11.34 -2.37
N LEU A 49 -6.22 10.49 -3.17
CA LEU A 49 -6.70 9.20 -2.68
C LEU A 49 -5.63 8.16 -2.95
N SER A 50 -5.24 7.45 -1.90
CA SER A 50 -4.30 6.33 -2.01
C SER A 50 -4.87 5.12 -1.30
N SER A 51 -4.66 3.95 -1.90
CA SER A 51 -5.21 2.70 -1.41
C SER A 51 -4.16 1.60 -1.43
N LEU A 52 -4.21 0.74 -0.41
CA LEU A 52 -3.57 -0.57 -0.45
C LEU A 52 -4.63 -1.58 -0.90
N ILE A 53 -4.45 -2.16 -2.08
CA ILE A 53 -5.41 -3.06 -2.73
C ILE A 53 -4.84 -4.47 -2.78
N VAL A 54 -5.72 -5.44 -2.59
CA VAL A 54 -5.45 -6.86 -2.79
C VAL A 54 -6.20 -7.34 -4.02
N LYS A 55 -5.46 -8.00 -4.93
CA LYS A 55 -6.03 -8.54 -6.18
C LYS A 55 -5.13 -9.62 -6.79
N THR A 56 -5.67 -10.51 -7.63
CA THR A 56 -4.90 -11.53 -8.37
C THR A 56 -4.01 -10.96 -9.48
N SER A 57 -4.20 -9.69 -9.86
CA SER A 57 -3.44 -8.98 -10.87
C SER A 57 -3.35 -7.49 -10.52
N ALA A 58 -2.46 -6.75 -11.18
CA ALA A 58 -2.31 -5.31 -10.96
C ALA A 58 -3.65 -4.59 -11.17
N PRO A 59 -4.14 -3.81 -10.18
CA PRO A 59 -5.38 -3.05 -10.31
C PRO A 59 -5.23 -1.94 -11.36
N ALA A 60 -6.28 -1.71 -12.15
CA ALA A 60 -6.30 -0.67 -13.18
C ALA A 60 -6.58 0.74 -12.61
N ASN A 61 -7.20 0.83 -11.43
CA ASN A 61 -7.50 2.09 -10.74
C ASN A 61 -7.71 1.86 -9.23
N ILE A 62 -7.87 2.95 -8.47
CA ILE A 62 -7.99 2.91 -6.99
C ILE A 62 -9.25 2.18 -6.44
N PHE A 63 -10.22 1.86 -7.28
CA PHE A 63 -11.46 1.14 -6.90
C PHE A 63 -11.49 -0.29 -7.45
N ASP A 64 -10.42 -0.73 -8.11
CA ASP A 64 -10.36 -2.01 -8.80
C ASP A 64 -9.76 -3.12 -7.92
N GLY A 65 -10.56 -3.65 -7.00
CA GLY A 65 -10.17 -4.78 -6.14
C GLY A 65 -10.61 -4.59 -4.70
N GLN A 66 -10.04 -5.39 -3.79
CA GLN A 66 -10.34 -5.29 -2.36
C GLN A 66 -9.38 -4.29 -1.70
N ALA A 67 -9.89 -3.16 -1.24
CA ALA A 67 -9.11 -2.20 -0.47
C ALA A 67 -8.93 -2.68 0.97
N LEU A 68 -7.67 -2.76 1.44
CA LEU A 68 -7.33 -3.01 2.84
C LEU A 68 -7.27 -1.73 3.67
N ALA A 69 -6.76 -0.66 3.05
CA ALA A 69 -6.68 0.66 3.63
C ALA A 69 -6.90 1.68 2.53
N ILE A 70 -7.58 2.78 2.86
CA ILE A 70 -7.79 3.93 2.00
C ILE A 70 -7.48 5.17 2.83
N THR A 71 -6.69 6.09 2.28
CA THR A 71 -6.52 7.43 2.85
C THR A 71 -6.95 8.47 1.84
N SER A 72 -7.49 9.56 2.39
CA SER A 72 -7.72 10.81 1.69
C SER A 72 -7.00 11.90 2.46
N GLY A 73 -5.91 12.41 1.91
CA GLY A 73 -5.26 13.60 2.45
C GLY A 73 -5.92 14.83 1.88
N TYR A 74 -6.13 15.83 2.72
CA TYR A 74 -6.46 17.17 2.29
C TYR A 74 -5.61 18.12 3.10
N SER A 75 -4.83 18.95 2.44
CA SER A 75 -4.54 20.25 3.01
C SER A 75 -4.39 21.31 1.94
N ALA A 76 -4.89 22.48 2.30
CA ALA A 76 -4.89 23.70 1.50
C ALA A 76 -3.59 24.49 1.69
N PHE A 77 -2.61 23.95 2.42
CA PHE A 77 -1.37 24.64 2.77
C PHE A 77 -0.23 24.12 1.90
N THR A 78 0.31 25.00 1.07
CA THR A 78 1.23 24.70 -0.05
C THR A 78 2.55 24.02 0.32
N ASN A 79 2.88 23.85 1.61
CA ASN A 79 4.28 23.64 2.02
C ASN A 79 4.53 22.45 2.97
N SER A 80 3.50 21.78 3.50
CA SER A 80 3.74 20.68 4.46
C SER A 80 2.51 19.80 4.69
N ASP A 81 2.29 18.85 3.80
CA ASP A 81 1.26 17.84 3.95
C ASP A 81 1.86 16.44 3.87
N ALA A 82 1.43 15.59 4.81
CA ALA A 82 1.77 14.19 4.89
C ALA A 82 0.46 13.40 4.92
N ASP A 83 0.19 12.69 3.84
CA ASP A 83 -1.01 11.85 3.73
C ASP A 83 -0.71 10.45 4.27
N ILE A 84 -1.19 10.14 5.49
CA ILE A 84 -0.82 8.91 6.22
C ILE A 84 -1.86 7.82 5.94
N LEU A 85 -1.61 6.99 4.94
CA LEU A 85 -2.28 5.69 4.85
C LEU A 85 -1.82 4.84 6.03
N LYS A 86 -2.70 4.52 6.97
CA LYS A 86 -2.38 3.65 8.10
C LYS A 86 -3.31 2.45 8.15
N LEU A 87 -2.74 1.30 8.52
CA LEU A 87 -3.49 0.10 8.87
C LEU A 87 -3.66 0.06 10.40
N ASP A 88 -4.89 -0.03 10.90
CA ASP A 88 -5.18 -0.02 12.35
C ASP A 88 -5.08 -1.39 13.01
N ARG A 89 -5.03 -2.46 12.21
CA ARG A 89 -4.92 -3.85 12.67
C ARG A 89 -4.22 -4.69 11.62
N GLU A 90 -3.74 -5.87 12.01
CA GLU A 90 -3.18 -6.81 11.05
C GLU A 90 -4.28 -7.34 10.10
N PHE A 91 -3.94 -7.55 8.84
CA PHE A 91 -4.83 -8.11 7.83
C PHE A 91 -4.22 -9.34 7.16
N PHE A 92 -5.00 -10.41 7.11
CA PHE A 92 -4.66 -11.61 6.34
C PHE A 92 -5.03 -11.42 4.87
N VAL A 93 -4.08 -11.73 3.99
CA VAL A 93 -4.25 -11.77 2.55
C VAL A 93 -4.17 -13.22 2.09
N PRO A 94 -5.25 -13.79 1.52
CA PRO A 94 -5.26 -15.15 1.00
C PRO A 94 -4.15 -15.42 -0.02
N ALA A 95 -3.76 -16.70 -0.12
CA ALA A 95 -2.79 -17.17 -1.11
C ALA A 95 -3.22 -16.83 -2.54
N GLY A 96 -2.24 -16.55 -3.40
CA GLY A 96 -2.47 -16.22 -4.82
C GLY A 96 -3.01 -14.81 -5.07
N LEU A 97 -3.12 -13.98 -4.03
CA LEU A 97 -3.43 -12.55 -4.18
C LEU A 97 -2.16 -11.73 -4.02
N GLY A 98 -1.98 -10.76 -4.91
CA GLY A 98 -0.97 -9.73 -4.79
C GLY A 98 -1.45 -8.58 -3.91
N VAL A 99 -0.49 -7.82 -3.41
CA VAL A 99 -0.71 -6.59 -2.64
C VAL A 99 -0.13 -5.44 -3.44
N TYR A 100 -0.96 -4.44 -3.69
CA TYR A 100 -0.62 -3.31 -4.54
C TYR A 100 -0.90 -2.00 -3.83
N PHE A 101 0.01 -1.05 -3.99
CA PHE A 101 -0.23 0.33 -3.65
C PHE A 101 -0.68 1.07 -4.91
N ILE A 102 -1.76 1.85 -4.84
CA ILE A 102 -2.21 2.65 -5.99
C ILE A 102 -2.74 4.00 -5.52
N SER A 103 -2.59 5.02 -6.37
CA SER A 103 -3.03 6.39 -6.09
C SER A 103 -3.76 6.97 -7.29
N ASN A 104 -4.78 7.80 -7.05
CA ASN A 104 -5.52 8.47 -8.11
C ASN A 104 -4.85 9.74 -8.63
N LYS A 105 -3.63 10.04 -8.17
CA LYS A 105 -2.86 11.21 -8.56
C LYS A 105 -1.41 10.82 -8.83
N ASN A 106 -0.72 11.64 -9.61
CA ASN A 106 0.72 11.61 -9.63
C ASN A 106 1.26 11.84 -8.22
N ARG A 107 2.18 10.97 -7.82
CA ARG A 107 2.95 11.13 -6.58
C ARG A 107 4.31 11.68 -6.98
N ASP A 108 4.57 12.94 -6.68
CA ASP A 108 5.88 13.55 -6.86
C ASP A 108 6.55 13.72 -5.50
N GLY A 109 7.32 12.70 -5.11
CA GLY A 109 8.01 12.66 -3.82
C GLY A 109 7.18 12.10 -2.66
N GLY A 110 7.88 11.56 -1.66
CA GLY A 110 7.27 10.87 -0.52
C GLY A 110 7.92 9.52 -0.22
N MET A 111 7.34 8.79 0.73
CA MET A 111 7.75 7.43 1.08
C MET A 111 6.53 6.55 1.33
N MET A 112 6.64 5.28 0.96
CA MET A 112 5.67 4.25 1.27
C MET A 112 6.38 3.09 1.94
N GLN A 113 5.70 2.50 2.91
CA GLN A 113 6.18 1.34 3.63
C GLN A 113 5.04 0.35 3.85
N VAL A 114 5.31 -0.93 3.63
CA VAL A 114 4.41 -2.01 4.04
C VAL A 114 5.23 -3.05 4.79
N ILE A 115 4.84 -3.32 6.03
CA ILE A 115 5.44 -4.37 6.88
C ILE A 115 4.53 -5.58 6.81
N TYR A 116 5.10 -6.72 6.43
CA TYR A 116 4.36 -7.95 6.21
C TYR A 116 5.18 -9.18 6.58
N SER A 117 4.50 -10.34 6.59
CA SER A 117 5.11 -11.66 6.70
C SER A 117 4.46 -12.61 5.70
N LEU A 118 5.27 -13.31 4.91
CA LEU A 118 4.82 -14.43 4.08
C LEU A 118 4.72 -15.70 4.95
N LEU A 119 3.70 -16.53 4.71
CA LEU A 119 3.46 -17.77 5.45
C LEU A 119 4.14 -19.00 4.82
#